data_AF-A0A3B8W275-F1
#
_entry.id   AF-A0A3B8W275-F1
#
_cell.length_a   1.000
_cell.length_b   1.000
_cell.length_c   1.000
_cell.angle_alpha   90.00
_cell.angle_beta   90.00
_cell.angle_gamma   90.00
#
_symmetry.space_group_name_H-M   'P 1'
#
loop_
_entity.id
_entity.type
_entity.pdbx_description
1 polymer ?
#
loop_
_entity_poly.entity_id
_entity_poly.type
_entity_poly.pdbx_seq_one_letter_code
_entity_poly.pdbx_strand_id
1 'polypeptide(L)'
;MQTITKILFYVMLLGLVTACETIIEPELEDAAPVLEVDAWLTNQEKAQEIILTQTQPYFENELPVGVTGASVTVRARQSGMLFSFVESGNGIYRWTPAANDSLGPVGEQFDLTIQWQGDTYNASARTGRVPKLDSISYVFEEETAISVEQWVGEFWARDPVGKGDTYWIRTWKNGVLLNKPAELTVAFDAGFSEGGNLDGVTFITPVRRGMNPIEQNEDDEFLPL
;
A
#
# COMPACT_ATOMS: atom_id res chain seq x y z
N MET A 1 18.01 -19.84 59.82
CA MET A 1 17.23 -18.91 58.96
C MET A 1 17.89 -18.67 57.60
N GLN A 2 19.16 -18.24 57.53
CA GLN A 2 19.82 -17.92 56.24
C GLN A 2 19.92 -19.08 55.23
N THR A 3 20.05 -20.33 55.66
CA THR A 3 20.10 -21.51 54.77
C THR A 3 18.75 -21.86 54.15
N ILE A 4 17.66 -21.71 54.90
CA ILE A 4 16.30 -21.96 54.42
C ILE A 4 15.89 -20.90 53.39
N THR A 5 16.24 -19.63 53.63
CA THR A 5 15.99 -18.53 52.68
C THR A 5 16.74 -18.74 51.36
N LYS A 6 17.99 -19.25 51.41
CA LYS A 6 18.76 -19.61 50.20
C LYS A 6 18.12 -20.75 49.42
N ILE A 7 17.64 -21.79 50.09
CA ILE A 7 16.96 -22.92 49.43
C ILE A 7 15.65 -22.45 48.79
N LEU A 8 14.87 -21.60 49.47
CA LEU A 8 13.64 -21.04 48.90
C LEU A 8 13.91 -20.18 47.66
N PHE A 9 15.00 -19.41 47.67
CA PHE A 9 15.44 -18.60 46.53
C PHE A 9 15.86 -19.48 45.34
N TYR A 10 16.61 -20.56 45.57
CA TYR A 10 16.99 -21.50 44.50
C TYR A 10 15.79 -22.24 43.91
N VAL A 11 14.80 -22.62 44.72
CA VAL A 11 13.55 -23.25 44.24
C VAL A 11 12.72 -22.27 43.42
N MET A 12 12.64 -21.00 43.83
CA MET A 12 11.95 -19.95 43.09
C MET A 12 12.65 -19.65 41.74
N LEU A 13 13.97 -19.64 41.70
CA LEU A 13 14.75 -19.45 40.47
C LEU A 13 14.57 -20.61 39.47
N LEU A 14 14.41 -21.85 39.99
CA LEU A 14 14.19 -23.04 39.16
C LEU A 14 12.80 -23.06 38.50
N GLY A 15 11.80 -22.39 39.09
CA GLY A 15 10.46 -22.25 38.50
C GLY A 15 10.37 -21.23 37.36
N LEU A 16 11.35 -20.31 37.25
CA LEU A 16 11.38 -19.28 36.19
C LEU A 16 11.95 -19.81 34.87
N VAL A 17 12.62 -20.97 34.86
CA VAL A 17 13.22 -21.57 33.66
C VAL A 17 12.37 -22.65 33.00
N THR A 18 11.17 -22.94 33.53
CA THR A 18 10.21 -23.86 32.90
C THR A 18 9.14 -23.09 32.12
N ALA A 19 9.54 -22.27 31.15
CA ALA A 19 8.61 -21.76 30.15
C ALA A 19 8.46 -22.83 29.06
N CYS A 20 7.49 -23.73 29.23
CA CYS A 20 7.08 -24.61 28.14
C CYS A 20 6.27 -23.79 27.13
N GLU A 21 6.94 -23.28 26.11
CA GLU A 21 6.25 -22.78 24.92
C GLU A 21 5.68 -23.99 24.16
N THR A 22 4.36 -23.99 23.95
CA THR A 22 3.71 -25.00 23.12
C THR A 22 3.75 -24.51 21.69
N ILE A 23 4.60 -25.11 20.86
CA ILE A 23 4.63 -24.82 19.43
C ILE A 23 3.34 -25.39 18.83
N ILE A 24 2.53 -24.52 18.23
CA ILE A 24 1.34 -24.90 17.48
C ILE A 24 1.73 -24.89 16.00
N GLU A 25 1.74 -26.06 15.37
CA GLU A 25 1.83 -26.20 13.92
C GLU A 25 0.43 -26.52 13.39
N PRO A 26 -0.37 -25.51 13.02
CA PRO A 26 -1.69 -25.76 12.46
C PRO A 26 -1.55 -26.44 11.10
N GLU A 27 -2.18 -27.60 10.93
CA GLU A 27 -2.34 -28.22 9.62
C GLU A 27 -3.37 -27.40 8.83
N LEU A 28 -2.91 -26.76 7.74
CA LEU A 28 -3.77 -26.00 6.85
C LEU A 28 -4.25 -26.91 5.71
N GLU A 29 -5.49 -26.73 5.27
CA GLU A 29 -5.98 -27.41 4.09
C GLU A 29 -5.32 -26.84 2.84
N ASP A 30 -4.82 -27.72 1.96
CA ASP A 30 -4.33 -27.33 0.66
C ASP A 30 -5.48 -26.84 -0.23
N ALA A 31 -5.30 -25.66 -0.81
CA ALA A 31 -6.21 -25.09 -1.79
C ALA A 31 -5.59 -25.13 -3.19
N ALA A 32 -6.41 -25.39 -4.21
CA ALA A 32 -5.98 -25.26 -5.59
C ALA A 32 -5.55 -23.80 -5.86
N PRO A 33 -4.40 -23.57 -6.54
CA PRO A 33 -3.94 -22.21 -6.85
C PRO A 33 -4.98 -21.43 -7.67
N VAL A 34 -5.26 -20.21 -7.26
CA VAL A 34 -6.16 -19.27 -7.95
C VAL A 34 -5.34 -18.17 -8.61
N LEU A 35 -5.85 -17.62 -9.71
CA LEU A 35 -5.26 -16.46 -10.36
C LEU A 35 -5.32 -15.23 -9.44
N GLU A 36 -4.16 -14.64 -9.21
CA GLU A 36 -3.98 -13.33 -8.57
C GLU A 36 -3.67 -12.29 -9.65
N VAL A 37 -4.23 -11.09 -9.50
CA VAL A 37 -4.16 -10.02 -10.50
C VAL A 37 -3.78 -8.71 -9.81
N ASP A 38 -2.57 -8.23 -10.07
CA ASP A 38 -2.13 -6.88 -9.72
C ASP A 38 -2.16 -5.99 -10.98
N ALA A 39 -3.03 -4.97 -10.97
CA ALA A 39 -3.26 -4.07 -12.09
C ALA A 39 -3.27 -2.60 -11.65
N TRP A 40 -2.15 -2.11 -11.11
CA TRP A 40 -1.99 -0.69 -10.79
C TRP A 40 -1.70 0.17 -12.04
N LEU A 41 -2.77 0.64 -12.69
CA LEU A 41 -2.68 1.41 -13.94
C LEU A 41 -2.82 2.93 -13.71
N THR A 42 -2.14 3.72 -14.53
CA THR A 42 -2.16 5.20 -14.48
C THR A 42 -2.31 5.82 -15.87
N ASN A 43 -2.77 7.07 -15.93
CA ASN A 43 -2.81 7.86 -17.16
C ASN A 43 -1.49 8.62 -17.45
N GLN A 44 -0.37 8.16 -16.90
CA GLN A 44 0.95 8.71 -17.20
C GLN A 44 1.45 8.16 -18.55
N GLU A 45 2.21 8.97 -19.29
CA GLU A 45 2.86 8.58 -20.56
C GLU A 45 4.07 7.67 -20.31
N LYS A 46 3.84 6.52 -19.68
CA LYS A 46 4.86 5.51 -19.36
C LYS A 46 4.30 4.11 -19.58
N ALA A 47 5.19 3.13 -19.67
CA ALA A 47 4.80 1.73 -19.71
C ALA A 47 3.96 1.38 -18.47
N GLN A 48 2.88 0.64 -18.72
CA GLN A 48 1.95 0.15 -17.71
C GLN A 48 2.05 -1.36 -17.65
N GLU A 49 1.93 -1.92 -16.45
CA GLU A 49 2.11 -3.35 -16.21
C GLU A 49 0.91 -3.92 -15.47
N ILE A 50 0.57 -5.15 -15.82
CA ILE A 50 -0.37 -6.01 -15.11
C ILE A 50 0.40 -7.28 -14.78
N ILE A 51 0.45 -7.65 -13.51
CA ILE A 51 1.16 -8.83 -13.03
C ILE A 51 0.10 -9.88 -12.71
N LEU A 52 0.28 -11.06 -13.31
CA LEU A 52 -0.56 -12.22 -13.09
C LEU A 52 0.27 -13.29 -12.39
N THR A 53 -0.14 -13.66 -11.18
CA THR A 53 0.50 -14.73 -10.41
C THR A 53 -0.52 -15.78 -9.98
N GLN A 54 -0.04 -16.89 -9.40
CA GLN A 54 -0.91 -17.85 -8.73
C GLN A 54 -0.73 -17.75 -7.21
N THR A 55 -1.83 -17.89 -6.48
CA THR A 55 -1.77 -18.02 -5.02
C THR A 55 -1.00 -19.28 -4.62
N GLN A 56 -0.27 -19.22 -3.52
CA GLN A 56 0.49 -20.33 -2.96
C GLN A 56 0.10 -20.58 -1.48
N PRO A 57 0.38 -21.77 -0.92
CA PRO A 57 0.21 -22.06 0.49
C PRO A 57 0.91 -21.05 1.40
N TYR A 58 0.29 -20.75 2.55
CA TYR A 58 0.73 -19.70 3.47
C TYR A 58 2.18 -19.86 3.97
N PHE A 59 2.62 -21.10 4.20
CA PHE A 59 3.95 -21.40 4.72
C PHE A 59 5.02 -21.56 3.63
N GLU A 60 4.65 -21.45 2.34
CA GLU A 60 5.62 -21.44 1.26
C GLU A 60 6.30 -20.07 1.18
N ASN A 61 7.60 -20.06 1.44
CA ASN A 61 8.45 -18.87 1.39
C ASN A 61 9.21 -18.79 0.06
N GLU A 62 8.47 -18.91 -1.04
CA GLU A 62 8.99 -18.76 -2.41
C GLU A 62 8.25 -17.63 -3.12
N LEU A 63 8.78 -17.18 -4.26
CA LEU A 63 8.09 -16.17 -5.06
C LEU A 63 6.89 -16.79 -5.79
N PRO A 64 5.73 -16.11 -5.81
CA PRO A 64 4.57 -16.57 -6.56
C PRO A 64 4.90 -16.86 -8.02
N VAL A 65 4.36 -17.97 -8.53
CA VAL A 65 4.58 -18.39 -9.92
C VAL A 65 3.83 -17.44 -10.85
N GLY A 66 4.56 -16.82 -11.79
CA GLY A 66 3.99 -15.94 -12.80
C GLY A 66 3.20 -16.71 -13.87
N VAL A 67 2.03 -16.19 -14.22
CA VAL A 67 1.10 -16.80 -15.17
C VAL A 67 1.42 -16.40 -16.62
N THR A 68 1.70 -17.39 -17.47
CA THR A 68 2.02 -17.20 -18.89
C THR A 68 0.87 -17.61 -19.81
N GLY A 69 0.83 -17.06 -21.02
CA GLY A 69 -0.13 -17.44 -22.07
C GLY A 69 -1.56 -16.93 -21.86
N ALA A 70 -1.75 -15.93 -21.00
CA ALA A 70 -3.04 -15.26 -20.85
C ALA A 70 -3.22 -14.19 -21.95
N SER A 71 -4.47 -13.93 -22.33
CA SER A 71 -4.82 -12.74 -23.12
C SER A 71 -5.29 -11.65 -22.17
N VAL A 72 -4.59 -10.51 -22.16
CA VAL A 72 -4.86 -9.39 -21.22
C VAL A 72 -5.20 -8.13 -22.01
N THR A 73 -6.42 -7.64 -21.81
CA THR A 73 -6.90 -6.43 -22.49
C THR A 73 -7.60 -5.49 -21.51
N VAL A 74 -7.40 -4.20 -21.72
CA VAL A 74 -8.11 -3.13 -21.01
C VAL A 74 -8.86 -2.31 -22.04
N ARG A 75 -10.16 -2.11 -21.84
CA ARG A 75 -11.02 -1.34 -22.75
C ARG A 75 -11.51 -0.08 -22.07
N ALA A 76 -11.27 1.07 -22.69
CA ALA A 76 -11.87 2.34 -22.32
C ALA A 76 -13.34 2.39 -22.79
N ARG A 77 -14.27 2.65 -21.89
CA ARG A 77 -15.71 2.59 -22.16
C ARG A 77 -16.21 3.76 -23.00
N GLN A 78 -15.74 4.97 -22.74
CA GLN A 78 -16.20 6.17 -23.43
C GLN A 78 -15.55 6.32 -24.81
N SER A 79 -14.23 6.14 -24.89
CA SER A 79 -13.51 6.22 -26.18
C SER A 79 -13.63 4.96 -27.04
N GLY A 80 -13.91 3.80 -26.41
CA GLY A 80 -13.91 2.50 -27.08
C GLY A 80 -12.52 1.96 -27.38
N MET A 81 -11.45 2.65 -26.98
CA MET A 81 -10.07 2.21 -27.21
C MET A 81 -9.77 0.91 -26.48
N LEU A 82 -9.02 0.02 -27.14
CA LEU A 82 -8.61 -1.27 -26.61
C LEU A 82 -7.08 -1.29 -26.46
N PHE A 83 -6.62 -1.48 -25.22
CA PHE A 83 -5.21 -1.59 -24.87
C PHE A 83 -4.89 -3.08 -24.66
N SER A 84 -4.03 -3.64 -25.50
CA SER A 84 -3.57 -5.03 -25.37
C SER A 84 -2.23 -5.05 -24.63
N PHE A 85 -2.18 -5.78 -23.52
CA PHE A 85 -0.96 -5.95 -22.74
C PHE A 85 -0.25 -7.21 -23.21
N VAL A 86 1.01 -7.07 -23.58
CA VAL A 86 1.83 -8.15 -24.16
C VAL A 86 2.66 -8.80 -23.05
N GLU A 87 2.69 -10.12 -23.03
CA GLU A 87 3.50 -10.88 -22.09
C GLU A 87 5.00 -10.52 -22.22
N SER A 88 5.61 -10.15 -21.09
CA SER A 88 7.01 -9.78 -20.94
C SER A 88 7.80 -10.80 -20.10
N GLY A 89 7.17 -11.91 -19.69
CA GLY A 89 7.75 -12.97 -18.86
C GLY A 89 7.47 -12.81 -17.37
N ASN A 90 7.64 -13.90 -16.60
CA ASN A 90 7.40 -13.97 -15.15
C ASN A 90 6.02 -13.42 -14.72
N GLY A 91 4.97 -13.69 -15.51
CA GLY A 91 3.62 -13.20 -15.22
C GLY A 91 3.37 -11.73 -15.51
N ILE A 92 4.37 -10.99 -16.02
CA ILE A 92 4.23 -9.56 -16.33
C ILE A 92 3.66 -9.39 -17.74
N TYR A 93 2.58 -8.63 -17.86
CA TYR A 93 1.99 -8.19 -19.11
C TYR A 93 2.14 -6.68 -19.20
N ARG A 94 2.69 -6.17 -20.30
CA ARG A 94 3.06 -4.76 -20.44
C ARG A 94 2.36 -4.12 -21.64
N TRP A 95 1.84 -2.93 -21.42
CA TRP A 95 1.42 -2.02 -22.48
C TRP A 95 2.31 -0.79 -22.46
N THR A 96 2.88 -0.44 -23.61
CA THR A 96 3.72 0.75 -23.76
C THR A 96 3.00 1.76 -24.66
N PRO A 97 2.70 2.97 -24.16
CA PRO A 97 2.07 4.00 -24.98
C PRO A 97 2.97 4.44 -26.14
N ALA A 98 2.35 4.91 -27.22
CA ALA A 98 3.05 5.70 -28.23
C ALA A 98 3.45 7.08 -27.67
N ALA A 99 4.26 7.84 -28.41
CA ALA A 99 4.63 9.19 -28.00
C ALA A 99 3.39 10.10 -27.87
N ASN A 100 3.23 10.76 -26.72
CA ASN A 100 2.05 11.55 -26.32
C ASN A 100 0.75 10.74 -26.22
N ASP A 101 0.85 9.45 -25.87
CA ASP A 101 -0.29 8.57 -25.62
C ASP A 101 -0.32 8.10 -24.15
N SER A 102 -1.49 7.80 -23.63
CA SER A 102 -1.68 7.37 -22.24
C SER A 102 -2.98 6.57 -22.07
N LEU A 103 -3.18 5.98 -20.88
CA LEU A 103 -4.46 5.36 -20.53
C LEU A 103 -5.54 6.41 -20.26
N GLY A 104 -6.06 7.01 -21.32
CA GLY A 104 -7.25 7.87 -21.34
C GLY A 104 -7.22 9.11 -20.42
N PRO A 105 -8.23 9.99 -20.53
CA PRO A 105 -8.36 11.14 -19.66
C PRO A 105 -8.87 10.76 -18.26
N VAL A 106 -8.77 11.70 -17.33
CA VAL A 106 -9.40 11.59 -16.01
C VAL A 106 -10.92 11.42 -16.16
N GLY A 107 -11.51 10.49 -15.39
CA GLY A 107 -12.92 10.14 -15.46
C GLY A 107 -13.28 9.07 -16.49
N GLU A 108 -12.33 8.64 -17.35
CA GLU A 108 -12.52 7.47 -18.21
C GLU A 108 -12.74 6.21 -17.36
N GLN A 109 -13.67 5.35 -17.77
CA GLN A 109 -13.94 4.05 -17.16
C GLN A 109 -13.30 2.95 -17.99
N PHE A 110 -12.75 1.96 -17.32
CA PHE A 110 -12.03 0.86 -17.94
C PHE A 110 -12.62 -0.48 -17.53
N ASP A 111 -12.64 -1.40 -18.49
CA ASP A 111 -12.93 -2.82 -18.28
C ASP A 111 -11.65 -3.61 -18.56
N LEU A 112 -11.13 -4.30 -17.55
CA LEU A 112 -10.07 -5.30 -17.70
C LEU A 112 -10.73 -6.64 -18.01
N THR A 113 -10.24 -7.31 -19.05
CA THR A 113 -10.59 -8.69 -19.37
C THR A 113 -9.30 -9.51 -19.50
N ILE A 114 -9.22 -10.59 -18.72
CA ILE A 114 -8.15 -11.58 -18.76
C ILE A 114 -8.76 -12.92 -19.16
N GLN A 115 -8.21 -13.56 -20.18
CA GLN A 115 -8.58 -14.92 -20.57
C GLN A 115 -7.40 -15.86 -20.35
N TRP A 116 -7.59 -16.89 -19.55
CA TRP A 116 -6.54 -17.83 -19.19
C TRP A 116 -7.13 -19.21 -18.88
N GLN A 117 -6.56 -20.26 -19.45
CA GLN A 117 -6.99 -21.67 -19.28
C GLN A 117 -8.49 -21.96 -19.49
N GLY A 118 -9.17 -21.14 -20.31
CA GLY A 118 -10.61 -21.27 -20.57
C GLY A 118 -11.50 -20.43 -19.65
N ASP A 119 -10.94 -19.87 -18.58
CA ASP A 119 -11.62 -18.94 -17.69
C ASP A 119 -11.49 -17.49 -18.17
N THR A 120 -12.46 -16.67 -17.80
CA THR A 120 -12.47 -15.22 -18.09
C THR A 120 -12.66 -14.44 -16.80
N TYR A 121 -11.69 -13.58 -16.49
CA TYR A 121 -11.70 -12.68 -15.34
C TYR A 121 -11.98 -11.27 -15.82
N ASN A 122 -12.85 -10.57 -15.10
CA ASN A 122 -13.23 -9.20 -15.43
C ASN A 122 -13.10 -8.30 -14.21
N ALA A 123 -12.59 -7.08 -14.41
CA ALA A 123 -12.59 -6.02 -13.42
C ALA A 123 -12.95 -4.70 -14.09
N SER A 124 -13.40 -3.73 -13.29
CA SER A 124 -13.67 -2.38 -13.78
C SER A 124 -13.17 -1.33 -12.82
N ALA A 125 -12.66 -0.24 -13.36
CA ALA A 125 -12.11 0.88 -12.59
C ALA A 125 -12.32 2.20 -13.36
N ARG A 126 -12.04 3.34 -12.71
CA ARG A 126 -12.05 4.66 -13.34
C ARG A 126 -10.75 5.39 -13.05
N THR A 127 -10.29 6.22 -13.97
CA THR A 127 -9.17 7.15 -13.68
C THR A 127 -9.65 8.25 -12.74
N GLY A 128 -9.12 8.25 -11.51
CA GLY A 128 -9.38 9.27 -10.49
C GLY A 128 -8.77 10.63 -10.82
N ARG A 129 -9.31 11.69 -10.19
CA ARG A 129 -8.70 13.03 -10.23
C ARG A 129 -7.53 13.06 -9.25
N VAL A 130 -6.52 13.87 -9.54
CA VAL A 130 -5.40 14.11 -8.62
C VAL A 130 -5.29 15.61 -8.39
N PRO A 131 -5.33 16.09 -7.13
CA PRO A 131 -5.15 17.50 -6.83
C PRO A 131 -3.73 17.95 -7.16
N LYS A 132 -3.59 19.21 -7.56
CA LYS A 132 -2.26 19.82 -7.74
C LYS A 132 -1.63 20.03 -6.36
N LEU A 133 -0.41 19.54 -6.17
CA LEU A 133 0.42 19.90 -5.03
C LEU A 133 0.80 21.39 -5.15
N ASP A 134 0.49 22.17 -4.11
CA ASP A 134 0.79 23.60 -4.05
C ASP A 134 2.19 23.82 -3.45
N SER A 135 2.41 23.34 -2.23
CA SER A 135 3.66 23.53 -1.52
C SER A 135 3.91 22.45 -0.47
N ILE A 136 5.14 22.41 0.04
CA ILE A 136 5.51 21.66 1.24
C ILE A 136 6.12 22.66 2.21
N SER A 137 5.64 22.68 3.45
CA SER A 137 6.18 23.51 4.53
C SER A 137 6.70 22.66 5.66
N TYR A 138 7.60 23.21 6.48
CA TYR A 138 8.09 22.57 7.68
C TYR A 138 7.76 23.43 8.89
N VAL A 139 7.30 22.79 9.96
CA VAL A 139 7.03 23.42 11.26
C VAL A 139 7.95 22.77 12.29
N PHE A 140 8.63 23.58 13.08
CA PHE A 140 9.39 23.07 14.22
C PHE A 140 8.44 22.87 15.39
N GLU A 141 8.44 21.67 15.97
CA GLU A 141 7.69 21.31 17.16
C GLU A 141 8.67 21.09 18.31
N GLU A 142 8.47 21.84 19.40
CA GLU A 142 9.26 21.72 20.61
C GLU A 142 8.94 20.40 21.34
N GLU A 143 9.89 19.92 22.13
CA GLU A 143 9.72 18.74 22.99
C GLU A 143 8.52 18.92 23.94
N THR A 144 7.71 17.88 24.07
CA THR A 144 6.62 17.80 25.05
C THR A 144 6.82 16.58 25.93
N ALA A 145 5.97 16.41 26.96
CA ALA A 145 6.02 15.23 27.82
C ALA A 145 5.80 13.89 27.09
N ILE A 146 5.33 13.91 25.83
CA ILE A 146 5.00 12.73 25.02
C ILE A 146 5.64 12.76 23.62
N SER A 147 6.46 13.76 23.31
CA SER A 147 7.07 13.90 21.97
C SER A 147 8.43 14.57 22.05
N VAL A 148 9.37 14.08 21.24
CA VAL A 148 10.69 14.71 21.07
C VAL A 148 10.60 15.97 20.19
N GLU A 149 11.56 16.88 20.35
CA GLU A 149 11.71 18.03 19.44
C GLU A 149 11.93 17.55 18.00
N GLN A 150 11.19 18.10 17.03
CA GLN A 150 11.29 17.64 15.65
C GLN A 150 10.82 18.70 14.65
N TRP A 151 11.33 18.61 13.42
CA TRP A 151 10.70 19.25 12.28
C TRP A 151 9.57 18.35 11.78
N VAL A 152 8.44 18.95 11.39
CA VAL A 152 7.29 18.23 10.83
C VAL A 152 6.99 18.82 9.46
N GLY A 153 7.02 17.97 8.43
CA GLY A 153 6.62 18.33 7.08
C GLY A 153 5.10 18.32 6.92
N GLU A 154 4.58 19.31 6.20
CA GLU A 154 3.18 19.40 5.80
C GLU A 154 3.08 19.65 4.31
N PHE A 155 2.38 18.78 3.58
CA PHE A 155 2.03 19.07 2.20
C PHE A 155 0.76 19.92 2.13
N TRP A 156 0.69 20.80 1.14
CA TRP A 156 -0.47 21.63 0.86
C TRP A 156 -1.02 21.27 -0.50
N ALA A 157 -2.25 20.77 -0.49
CA ALA A 157 -3.04 20.52 -1.67
C ALA A 157 -4.51 20.77 -1.33
N ARG A 158 -5.31 21.05 -2.35
CA ARG A 158 -6.74 21.24 -2.21
C ARG A 158 -7.47 20.14 -2.97
N ASP A 159 -8.33 19.43 -2.25
CA ASP A 159 -9.25 18.48 -2.84
C ASP A 159 -10.11 19.17 -3.93
N PRO A 160 -10.29 18.59 -5.13
CA PRO A 160 -11.15 19.15 -6.16
C PRO A 160 -12.62 19.10 -5.75
N VAL A 161 -13.39 20.12 -6.13
CA VAL A 161 -14.84 20.12 -5.85
C VAL A 161 -15.54 18.91 -6.48
N GLY A 162 -16.36 18.24 -5.69
CA GLY A 162 -17.09 17.01 -5.97
C GLY A 162 -16.62 15.86 -5.09
N LYS A 163 -17.56 15.17 -4.45
CA LYS A 163 -17.30 14.09 -3.48
C LYS A 163 -16.86 12.77 -4.11
N GLY A 164 -16.20 11.96 -3.28
CA GLY A 164 -15.94 10.54 -3.55
C GLY A 164 -14.56 10.28 -4.15
N ASP A 165 -13.63 11.22 -4.03
CA ASP A 165 -12.25 10.99 -4.42
C ASP A 165 -11.49 10.31 -3.27
N THR A 166 -10.73 9.27 -3.59
CA THR A 166 -9.90 8.55 -2.62
C THR A 166 -8.46 8.65 -3.04
N TYR A 167 -7.58 8.95 -2.10
CA TYR A 167 -6.18 9.23 -2.37
C TYR A 167 -5.28 8.26 -1.61
N TRP A 168 -4.24 7.78 -2.30
CA TRP A 168 -3.04 7.25 -1.66
C TRP A 168 -1.92 8.27 -1.85
N ILE A 169 -1.56 8.96 -0.79
CA ILE A 169 -0.47 9.94 -0.78
C ILE A 169 0.84 9.18 -0.53
N ARG A 170 1.72 9.21 -1.52
CA ARG A 170 3.03 8.54 -1.47
C ARG A 170 4.11 9.58 -1.29
N THR A 171 5.04 9.35 -0.37
CA THR A 171 6.12 10.27 -0.07
C THR A 171 7.48 9.61 -0.24
N TRP A 172 8.42 10.36 -0.81
CA TRP A 172 9.81 9.96 -0.91
C TRP A 172 10.68 10.92 -0.09
N LYS A 173 11.51 10.37 0.81
CA LYS A 173 12.57 11.11 1.54
C LYS A 173 13.92 10.67 0.96
N ASN A 174 14.67 11.60 0.38
CA ASN A 174 15.99 11.33 -0.23
C ASN A 174 16.00 10.18 -1.25
N GLY A 175 14.93 10.05 -2.05
CA GLY A 175 14.78 8.99 -3.05
C GLY A 175 14.25 7.66 -2.50
N VAL A 176 14.09 7.51 -1.19
CA VAL A 176 13.50 6.32 -0.56
C VAL A 176 12.01 6.54 -0.36
N LEU A 177 11.19 5.61 -0.88
CA LEU A 177 9.74 5.61 -0.68
C LEU A 177 9.43 5.25 0.78
N LEU A 178 8.60 6.06 1.43
CA LEU A 178 7.99 5.75 2.71
C LEU A 178 6.81 4.79 2.46
N ASN A 179 6.97 3.53 2.82
CA ASN A 179 6.01 2.45 2.51
C ASN A 179 5.80 1.48 3.69
N LYS A 180 6.28 1.82 4.89
CA LYS A 180 5.95 1.01 6.07
C LYS A 180 4.43 1.10 6.30
N PRO A 181 3.79 0.07 6.89
CA PRO A 181 2.36 0.10 7.17
C PRO A 181 1.89 1.36 7.91
N ALA A 182 2.71 1.87 8.85
CA ALA A 182 2.41 3.08 9.61
C ALA A 182 2.61 4.39 8.81
N GLU A 183 3.35 4.36 7.69
CA GLU A 183 3.63 5.51 6.82
C GLU A 183 2.61 5.63 5.67
N LEU A 184 1.69 4.67 5.55
CA LEU A 184 0.65 4.69 4.52
C LEU A 184 -0.35 5.82 4.80
N THR A 185 -0.32 6.82 3.93
CA THR A 185 -1.25 7.95 4.01
C THR A 185 -2.37 7.79 3.00
N VAL A 186 -3.58 7.53 3.49
CA VAL A 186 -4.80 7.47 2.68
C VAL A 186 -5.79 8.55 3.10
N ALA A 187 -6.59 9.02 2.15
CA ALA A 187 -7.61 10.02 2.39
C ALA A 187 -8.87 9.77 1.57
N PHE A 188 -10.01 10.24 2.09
CA PHE A 188 -11.28 10.35 1.39
C PHE A 188 -11.67 11.82 1.32
N ASP A 189 -11.83 12.35 0.11
CA ASP A 189 -11.82 13.78 -0.19
C ASP A 189 -10.65 14.45 0.57
N ALA A 190 -10.87 15.56 1.27
CA ALA A 190 -9.83 16.20 2.08
C ALA A 190 -9.66 15.60 3.50
N GLY A 191 -10.27 14.46 3.81
CA GLY A 191 -10.37 13.89 5.17
C GLY A 191 -10.07 12.39 5.28
N PHE A 192 -10.55 11.75 6.35
CA PHE A 192 -10.32 10.33 6.62
C PHE A 192 -11.40 9.40 6.09
N SER A 193 -12.63 9.88 5.91
CA SER A 193 -13.78 9.03 5.58
C SER A 193 -14.85 9.79 4.83
N GLU A 194 -15.71 9.03 4.14
CA GLU A 194 -16.86 9.54 3.40
C GLU A 194 -17.80 10.41 4.24
N GLY A 195 -17.99 10.08 5.52
CA GLY A 195 -18.86 10.83 6.43
C GLY A 195 -18.33 12.22 6.81
N GLY A 196 -17.06 12.51 6.54
CA GLY A 196 -16.41 13.77 6.92
C GLY A 196 -16.93 15.00 6.16
N ASN A 197 -17.52 14.81 4.98
CA ASN A 197 -18.05 15.90 4.12
C ASN A 197 -17.02 17.04 3.86
N LEU A 198 -15.76 16.69 3.68
CA LEU A 198 -14.66 17.64 3.43
C LEU A 198 -14.36 17.76 1.92
N ASP A 199 -15.35 18.27 1.18
CA ASP A 199 -15.31 18.43 -0.28
C ASP A 199 -14.72 19.80 -0.66
N GLY A 200 -13.76 19.81 -1.58
CA GLY A 200 -13.31 21.05 -2.20
C GLY A 200 -12.47 21.94 -1.27
N VAL A 201 -11.88 21.36 -0.22
CA VAL A 201 -11.10 22.07 0.81
C VAL A 201 -9.67 21.55 0.88
N THR A 202 -8.83 22.26 1.63
CA THR A 202 -7.47 21.81 1.94
C THR A 202 -7.52 20.55 2.79
N PHE A 203 -6.64 19.60 2.53
CA PHE A 203 -6.50 18.38 3.33
C PHE A 203 -6.34 18.73 4.82
N ILE A 204 -6.97 17.93 5.69
CA ILE A 204 -6.84 18.11 7.14
C ILE A 204 -5.39 17.87 7.58
N THR A 205 -4.97 18.55 8.66
CA THR A 205 -3.61 18.48 9.17
C THR A 205 -3.07 17.06 9.36
N PRO A 206 -3.81 16.08 9.92
CA PRO A 206 -3.31 14.71 10.04
C PRO A 206 -2.93 14.07 8.70
N VAL A 207 -3.71 14.31 7.64
CA VAL A 207 -3.40 13.80 6.29
C VAL A 207 -2.18 14.55 5.75
N ARG A 208 -2.12 15.88 5.89
CA ARG A 208 -1.00 16.71 5.42
C ARG A 208 0.34 16.33 6.05
N ARG A 209 0.31 15.90 7.32
CA ARG A 209 1.48 15.44 8.09
C ARG A 209 1.79 13.96 7.90
N GLY A 210 0.97 13.20 7.17
CA GLY A 210 1.24 11.78 6.88
C GLY A 210 2.48 11.56 6.01
N MET A 211 3.06 12.62 5.44
CA MET A 211 4.26 12.55 4.62
C MET A 211 5.57 12.34 5.40
N ASN A 212 5.51 12.33 6.73
CA ASN A 212 6.69 12.23 7.58
C ASN A 212 7.03 10.76 7.84
N PRO A 213 8.30 10.35 7.76
CA PRO A 213 8.70 8.99 8.11
C PRO A 213 8.41 8.69 9.57
N ILE A 214 8.16 7.43 9.84
CA ILE A 214 8.07 6.91 11.20
C ILE A 214 9.37 6.17 11.46
N GLU A 215 10.29 6.87 12.11
CA GLU A 215 11.56 6.34 12.55
C GLU A 215 11.42 5.97 14.04
N GLN A 216 11.83 4.76 14.41
CA GLN A 216 11.86 4.30 15.79
C GLN A 216 13.30 3.88 16.11
N ASN A 217 13.79 4.18 17.31
CA ASN A 217 15.07 3.69 17.79
C ASN A 217 14.96 2.20 18.24
N GLU A 218 16.07 1.64 18.73
CA GLU A 218 16.11 0.25 19.22
C GLU A 218 15.21 0.01 20.45
N ASP A 219 14.73 1.08 21.09
CA ASP A 219 13.83 1.08 22.24
C ASP A 219 12.36 1.39 21.85
N ASP A 220 12.03 1.32 20.54
CA ASP A 220 10.72 1.66 19.95
C ASP A 220 10.27 3.13 20.15
N GLU A 221 11.17 4.03 20.53
CA GLU A 221 10.87 5.46 20.66
C GLU A 221 10.95 6.17 19.31
N PHE A 222 9.98 7.03 19.02
CA PHE A 222 9.94 7.79 17.78
C PHE A 222 11.10 8.78 17.68
N LEU A 223 11.87 8.67 16.60
CA LEU A 223 12.96 9.57 16.27
C LEU A 223 12.44 10.82 15.55
N PRO A 224 13.05 11.99 15.80
CA PRO A 224 12.74 13.20 15.08
C PRO A 224 13.23 13.14 13.62
N LEU A 225 12.62 13.94 12.74
CA LEU A 225 12.88 13.94 11.29
C LEU A 225 14.27 14.37 10.85
#